data_AF-A0A4V4N7D2-F1
#
_entry.id   AF-A0A4V4N7D2-F1
#
_cell.length_a   1.000
_cell.length_b   1.000
_cell.length_c   1.000
_cell.angle_alpha   90.00
_cell.angle_beta   90.00
_cell.angle_gamma   90.00
#
_symmetry.space_group_name_H-M   'P 1'
#
loop_
_entity.id
_entity.type
_entity.pdbx_description
1 polymer ?
#
loop_
_entity_poly.entity_id
_entity_poly.type
_entity_poly.pdbx_seq_one_letter_code
_entity_poly.pdbx_strand_id
1 'polypeptide(L)'
;MGAHGGPTRIHRPYRRSFLRSPEAAEGATIPVERIRRLVLVAGGDDRVWSSAEHADWIRARRAAHGLETTLITDPEAGHRTILPGEPVVAAGVRMQRGGTEAADRRLGAAAWGAIETLLA
;
A
#
# COMPACT_ATOMS: atom_id res chain seq x y z
N MET A 1 -32.21 16.56 -9.56
CA MET A 1 -32.33 15.87 -8.26
C MET A 1 -31.52 14.58 -8.36
N GLY A 2 -30.18 14.64 -8.34
CA GLY A 2 -29.35 14.35 -7.16
C GLY A 2 -28.32 13.28 -7.56
N ALA A 3 -27.12 13.68 -7.97
CA ALA A 3 -26.05 12.76 -8.35
C ALA A 3 -25.53 12.02 -7.10
N HIS A 4 -26.10 10.85 -6.81
CA HIS A 4 -25.59 9.95 -5.78
C HIS A 4 -24.33 9.25 -6.29
N GLY A 5 -23.15 9.80 -5.98
CA GLY A 5 -21.90 9.21 -6.41
C GLY A 5 -20.69 9.83 -5.73
N GLY A 6 -20.65 9.79 -4.39
CA GLY A 6 -19.43 10.12 -3.66
C GLY A 6 -18.27 9.22 -4.11
N PRO A 7 -17.02 9.68 -4.01
CA PRO A 7 -15.87 8.93 -4.51
C PRO A 7 -15.83 7.51 -3.91
N THR A 8 -15.64 6.48 -4.74
CA THR A 8 -15.75 5.09 -4.32
C THR A 8 -14.58 4.65 -3.45
N ARG A 9 -14.87 3.89 -2.39
CA ARG A 9 -13.91 3.15 -1.57
C ARG A 9 -13.89 1.69 -2.05
N ILE A 10 -12.75 1.18 -2.51
CA ILE A 10 -12.64 -0.16 -3.14
C ILE A 10 -12.04 -1.20 -2.16
N HIS A 11 -11.56 -0.77 -1.00
CA HIS A 11 -11.01 -1.63 0.07
C HIS A 11 -11.91 -2.84 0.44
N ARG A 12 -13.22 -2.61 0.65
CA ARG A 12 -14.14 -3.69 1.09
C ARG A 12 -14.34 -4.79 0.02
N PRO A 13 -14.60 -4.45 -1.26
CA PRO A 13 -14.60 -5.43 -2.34
C PRO A 13 -13.33 -6.27 -2.43
N TYR A 14 -12.14 -5.66 -2.30
CA TYR A 14 -10.86 -6.38 -2.34
C TYR A 14 -10.76 -7.43 -1.24
N ARG A 15 -11.03 -7.07 0.01
CA ARG A 15 -10.96 -8.03 1.12
C ARG A 15 -11.94 -9.20 0.93
N ARG A 16 -13.11 -8.92 0.36
CA ARG A 16 -14.15 -9.94 0.11
C ARG A 16 -13.76 -10.90 -1.02
N SER A 17 -12.96 -10.48 -2.00
CA SER A 17 -12.54 -11.39 -3.08
C SER A 17 -11.61 -12.48 -2.57
N PHE A 18 -10.67 -12.16 -1.66
CA PHE A 18 -9.80 -13.16 -1.02
C PHE A 18 -10.59 -14.26 -0.31
N LEU A 19 -11.66 -13.89 0.40
CA LEU A 19 -12.52 -14.86 1.10
C LEU A 19 -13.39 -15.70 0.15
N ARG A 20 -13.80 -15.14 -0.99
CA ARG A 20 -14.71 -15.80 -1.94
C ARG A 20 -14.01 -16.72 -2.93
N SER A 21 -12.72 -16.49 -3.17
CA SER A 21 -11.97 -17.21 -4.20
C SER A 21 -10.54 -17.46 -3.73
N PRO A 22 -10.35 -18.27 -2.67
CA PRO A 22 -9.03 -18.52 -2.09
C PRO A 22 -8.06 -19.17 -3.10
N GLU A 23 -8.54 -20.12 -3.92
CA GLU A 23 -7.72 -20.76 -4.96
C GLU A 23 -7.24 -19.76 -6.02
N ALA A 24 -8.11 -18.85 -6.44
CA ALA A 24 -7.74 -17.80 -7.39
C ALA A 24 -6.75 -16.79 -6.77
N ALA A 25 -6.91 -16.48 -5.48
CA ALA A 25 -5.97 -15.64 -4.75
C ALA A 25 -4.60 -16.31 -4.63
N GLU A 26 -4.56 -17.60 -4.30
CA GLU A 26 -3.33 -18.39 -4.24
C GLU A 26 -2.63 -18.42 -5.61
N GLY A 27 -3.37 -18.76 -6.68
CA GLY A 27 -2.85 -18.76 -8.05
C GLY A 27 -2.37 -17.40 -8.55
N ALA A 28 -2.93 -16.30 -8.03
CA ALA A 28 -2.50 -14.93 -8.34
C ALA A 28 -1.39 -14.41 -7.41
N THR A 29 -0.96 -15.20 -6.40
CA THR A 29 -0.02 -14.69 -5.40
C THR A 29 1.37 -14.52 -5.99
N ILE A 30 1.93 -13.32 -5.82
CA ILE A 30 3.29 -12.99 -6.26
C ILE A 30 4.31 -13.71 -5.35
N PRO A 31 5.30 -14.43 -5.89
CA PRO A 31 6.29 -15.16 -5.10
C PRO A 31 7.39 -14.23 -4.55
N VAL A 32 7.01 -13.39 -3.58
CA VAL A 32 7.83 -12.34 -2.96
C VAL A 32 9.07 -12.87 -2.23
N GLU A 33 9.09 -14.14 -1.84
CA GLU A 33 10.24 -14.86 -1.28
C GLU A 33 11.39 -15.02 -2.29
N ARG A 34 11.12 -14.85 -3.59
CA ARG A 34 12.16 -14.88 -4.64
C ARG A 34 12.88 -13.54 -4.81
N ILE A 35 12.44 -12.49 -4.10
CA ILE A 35 13.03 -11.15 -4.16
C ILE A 35 14.12 -11.04 -3.11
N ARG A 36 15.34 -10.65 -3.47
CA ARG A 36 16.47 -10.64 -2.53
C ARG A 36 16.33 -9.56 -1.44
N ARG A 37 16.10 -8.31 -1.82
CA ARG A 37 15.93 -7.18 -0.91
C ARG A 37 14.62 -6.47 -1.24
N LEU A 38 13.86 -6.08 -0.21
CA LEU A 38 12.53 -5.50 -0.39
C LEU A 38 12.25 -4.44 0.68
N VAL A 39 11.83 -3.26 0.22
CA VAL A 39 11.22 -2.21 1.05
C VAL A 39 9.75 -2.11 0.62
N LEU A 40 8.86 -2.10 1.60
CA LEU A 40 7.43 -1.90 1.43
C LEU A 40 7.02 -0.59 2.08
N VAL A 41 6.16 0.15 1.39
CA VAL A 41 5.63 1.44 1.86
C VAL A 41 4.11 1.38 1.74
N ALA A 42 3.39 1.60 2.85
CA ALA A 42 1.94 1.48 2.85
C ALA A 42 1.26 2.49 3.77
N GLY A 43 0.26 3.21 3.25
CA GLY A 43 -0.60 4.09 4.04
C GLY A 43 -1.69 3.31 4.77
N GLY A 44 -1.87 3.59 6.07
CA GLY A 44 -2.85 2.93 6.91
C GLY A 44 -4.31 3.31 6.63
N ASP A 45 -4.56 4.51 6.08
CA ASP A 45 -5.87 4.95 5.60
C ASP A 45 -5.99 4.81 4.07
N ASP A 46 -5.26 3.89 3.43
CA ASP A 46 -5.49 3.60 2.01
C ASP A 46 -6.94 3.09 1.79
N ARG A 47 -7.71 3.86 1.03
CA ARG A 47 -9.13 3.59 0.73
C ARG A 47 -9.36 2.96 -0.64
N VAL A 48 -8.30 2.79 -1.43
CA VAL A 48 -8.35 2.11 -2.74
C VAL A 48 -8.20 0.61 -2.53
N TRP A 49 -7.16 0.17 -1.82
CA TRP A 49 -7.00 -1.23 -1.40
C TRP A 49 -6.39 -1.31 0.00
N SER A 50 -6.41 -2.50 0.62
CA SER A 50 -5.84 -2.72 1.96
C SER A 50 -4.30 -2.79 1.91
N SER A 51 -3.61 -1.70 1.56
CA SER A 51 -2.15 -1.72 1.35
C SER A 51 -1.37 -2.19 2.58
N ALA A 52 -1.74 -1.73 3.79
CA ALA A 52 -1.12 -2.16 5.04
C ALA A 52 -1.32 -3.66 5.31
N GLU A 53 -2.55 -4.18 5.12
CA GLU A 53 -2.86 -5.62 5.29
C GLU A 53 -2.06 -6.47 4.28
N HIS A 54 -1.99 -6.05 3.01
CA HIS A 54 -1.18 -6.73 2.00
C HIS A 54 0.32 -6.70 2.32
N ALA A 55 0.83 -5.57 2.81
CA ALA A 55 2.24 -5.42 3.18
C ALA A 55 2.61 -6.34 4.36
N ASP A 56 1.70 -6.52 5.33
CA ASP A 56 1.86 -7.49 6.41
C ASP A 56 1.89 -8.94 5.90
N TRP A 57 1.02 -9.29 4.94
CA TRP A 57 1.05 -10.62 4.33
C TRP A 57 2.37 -10.89 3.59
N ILE A 58 2.88 -9.90 2.85
CA ILE A 58 4.17 -10.00 2.15
C ILE A 58 5.30 -10.20 3.17
N ARG A 59 5.34 -9.38 4.23
CA ARG A 59 6.33 -9.47 5.31
C ARG A 59 6.27 -10.83 6.00
N ALA A 60 5.08 -11.33 6.33
CA ALA A 60 4.89 -12.63 6.96
C ALA A 60 5.36 -13.79 6.08
N ARG A 61 5.01 -13.78 4.78
CA ARG A 61 5.47 -14.77 3.82
C ARG A 61 6.99 -14.77 3.73
N ARG A 62 7.63 -13.60 3.58
CA ARG A 62 9.10 -13.50 3.52
C ARG A 62 9.77 -13.97 4.81
N ALA A 63 9.21 -13.63 5.98
CA ALA A 63 9.71 -14.08 7.27
C ALA A 63 9.66 -15.62 7.40
N ALA A 64 8.62 -16.28 6.88
CA ALA A 64 8.54 -17.75 6.84
C ALA A 64 9.66 -18.41 6.01
N HIS A 65 10.29 -17.66 5.10
CA HIS A 65 11.47 -18.07 4.34
C HIS A 65 12.79 -17.54 4.91
N GLY A 66 12.79 -16.98 6.13
CA GLY A 66 13.98 -16.42 6.78
C GLY A 66 14.49 -15.13 6.13
N LEU A 67 13.65 -14.44 5.36
CA LEU A 67 14.03 -13.20 4.67
C LEU A 67 13.50 -11.98 5.40
N GLU A 68 14.39 -11.03 5.68
CA GLU A 68 13.99 -9.74 6.23
C GLU A 68 13.24 -8.89 5.19
N THR A 69 12.35 -8.03 5.70
CA THR A 69 11.56 -7.09 4.92
C THR A 69 11.43 -5.79 5.69
N THR A 70 11.89 -4.69 5.10
CA THR A 70 11.67 -3.37 5.66
C THR A 70 10.27 -2.91 5.31
N LEU A 71 9.44 -2.63 6.31
CA LEU A 71 8.07 -2.14 6.13
C LEU A 71 7.95 -0.77 6.80
N ILE A 72 7.60 0.25 6.02
CA ILE A 72 7.32 1.61 6.49
C ILE A 72 5.83 1.90 6.32
N THR A 73 5.19 2.32 7.39
CA THR A 73 3.77 2.67 7.39
C THR A 73 3.50 3.97 8.14
N ASP A 74 2.42 4.63 7.79
CA ASP A 74 1.86 5.75 8.56
C ASP A 74 0.34 5.54 8.64
N PRO A 75 -0.25 5.50 9.85
CA PRO A 75 -1.66 5.18 10.03
C PRO A 75 -2.61 6.21 9.39
N GLU A 76 -2.15 7.45 9.19
CA GLU A 76 -2.94 8.54 8.61
C GLU A 76 -2.62 8.78 7.14
N ALA A 77 -1.61 8.11 6.58
CA ALA A 77 -1.31 8.21 5.16
C ALA A 77 -2.28 7.38 4.32
N GLY A 78 -2.58 7.89 3.14
CA GLY A 78 -3.49 7.27 2.19
C GLY A 78 -2.77 6.46 1.12
N HIS A 79 -3.43 6.35 -0.02
CA HIS A 79 -2.94 5.61 -1.17
C HIS A 79 -1.75 6.26 -1.89
N ARG A 80 -1.53 7.57 -1.71
CA ARG A 80 -0.53 8.34 -2.47
C ARG A 80 0.55 8.85 -1.54
N THR A 81 1.50 7.98 -1.19
CA THR A 81 2.76 8.43 -0.59
C THR A 81 3.43 9.50 -1.47
N ILE A 82 4.00 10.54 -0.85
CA ILE A 82 4.66 11.64 -1.55
C ILE A 82 6.12 11.69 -1.10
N LEU A 83 7.05 11.27 -1.96
CA LEU A 83 8.49 11.28 -1.67
C LEU A 83 9.05 12.72 -1.64
N PRO A 84 10.22 12.93 -1.02
CA PRO A 84 10.89 14.23 -1.05
C PRO A 84 11.08 14.75 -2.49
N GLY A 85 10.66 15.99 -2.74
CA GLY A 85 10.74 16.63 -4.06
C GLY A 85 9.57 16.34 -4.99
N GLU A 86 8.68 15.40 -4.66
CA GLU A 86 7.51 15.11 -5.49
C GLU A 86 6.37 16.12 -5.29
N PRO A 87 5.68 16.51 -6.38
CA PRO A 87 4.45 17.30 -6.30
C PRO A 87 3.27 16.41 -5.89
N VAL A 88 2.23 17.02 -5.34
CA VAL A 88 0.96 16.32 -5.11
C VAL A 88 0.32 16.01 -6.45
N VAL A 89 0.09 14.72 -6.73
CA VAL A 89 -0.65 14.32 -7.92
C VAL A 89 -2.14 14.60 -7.70
N ALA A 90 -2.72 15.51 -8.47
CA ALA A 90 -4.16 15.80 -8.47
C ALA A 90 -4.93 15.07 -9.60
N ALA A 91 -4.22 14.53 -10.60
CA ALA A 91 -4.81 13.88 -11.77
C ALA A 91 -5.35 12.46 -11.48
N GLY A 92 -6.13 11.94 -12.43
CA GLY A 92 -6.66 10.57 -12.47
C GLY A 92 -8.14 10.45 -12.07
N VAL A 93 -8.64 9.22 -12.03
CA VAL A 93 -10.03 8.93 -11.64
C VAL A 93 -10.29 9.42 -10.21
N ARG A 94 -11.43 10.09 -10.02
CA ARG A 94 -11.86 10.59 -8.71
C ARG A 94 -12.26 9.42 -7.81
N MET A 95 -11.46 9.15 -6.79
CA MET A 95 -11.63 8.05 -5.84
C MET A 95 -11.24 8.48 -4.43
N GLN A 96 -11.76 7.79 -3.41
CA GLN A 96 -11.29 8.01 -2.04
C GLN A 96 -9.93 7.34 -1.93
N ARG A 97 -8.88 8.16 -1.92
CA ARG A 97 -7.50 7.70 -1.72
C ARG A 97 -7.15 7.58 -0.24
N GLY A 98 -7.93 8.25 0.60
CA GLY A 98 -7.71 8.34 2.04
C GLY A 98 -6.48 9.16 2.38
N GLY A 99 -6.24 9.29 3.68
CA GLY A 99 -5.17 10.07 4.28
C GLY A 99 -5.25 11.57 4.07
N THR A 100 -4.16 12.24 4.43
CA THR A 100 -3.94 13.68 4.24
C THR A 100 -2.59 13.91 3.56
N GLU A 101 -2.43 15.01 2.82
CA GLU A 101 -1.15 15.36 2.19
C GLU A 101 0.00 15.38 3.22
N ALA A 102 -0.25 15.92 4.42
CA ALA A 102 0.76 15.97 5.48
C ALA A 102 1.24 14.57 5.88
N ALA A 103 0.31 13.63 6.08
CA ALA A 103 0.64 12.24 6.40
C ALA A 103 1.32 11.51 5.22
N ASP A 104 0.86 11.75 4.00
CA ASP A 104 1.45 11.20 2.78
C ASP A 104 2.92 11.65 2.59
N ARG A 105 3.22 12.90 2.91
CA ARG A 105 4.60 13.44 2.92
C ARG A 105 5.45 12.87 4.05
N ARG A 106 4.89 12.72 5.26
CA ARG A 106 5.61 12.06 6.37
C ARG A 106 6.00 10.63 6.01
N LEU A 107 5.06 9.86 5.47
CA LEU A 107 5.30 8.51 4.99
C LEU A 107 6.40 8.50 3.92
N GLY A 108 6.36 9.44 2.97
CA GLY A 108 7.36 9.51 1.91
C GLY A 108 8.76 9.90 2.42
N ALA A 109 8.84 10.81 3.37
CA ALA A 109 10.11 11.16 4.02
C ALA A 109 10.72 9.96 4.78
N ALA A 110 9.90 9.21 5.51
CA ALA A 110 10.34 7.99 6.18
C ALA A 110 10.75 6.88 5.19
N ALA A 111 10.01 6.73 4.10
CA ALA A 111 10.32 5.77 3.04
C ALA A 111 11.63 6.10 2.33
N TRP A 112 11.93 7.38 2.11
CA TRP A 112 13.12 7.81 1.38
C TRP A 112 14.41 7.28 1.99
N GLY A 113 14.60 7.39 3.30
CA GLY A 113 15.80 6.87 3.97
C GLY A 113 15.96 5.35 3.83
N ALA A 114 14.85 4.60 3.86
CA ALA A 114 14.86 3.16 3.63
C ALA A 114 15.21 2.80 2.17
N ILE A 115 14.73 3.60 1.20
CA ILE A 115 15.04 3.43 -0.22
C ILE A 115 16.51 3.72 -0.49
N GLU A 116 17.07 4.81 0.05
CA GLU A 116 18.50 5.12 -0.08
C GLU A 116 19.38 3.99 0.48
N THR A 117 19.04 3.48 1.67
CA THR A 117 19.75 2.34 2.28
C THR A 117 19.67 1.07 1.43
N LEU A 118 18.53 0.82 0.79
CA LEU A 118 18.34 -0.34 -0.09
C LEU A 118 19.21 -0.26 -1.35
N LEU A 119 19.44 0.95 -1.87
CA LEU A 119 20.14 1.19 -3.13
C LEU A 119 21.66 1.35 -2.99
N ALA A 120 22.14 1.60 -1.76
CA ALA A 120 23.55 1.49 -1.43
C ALA A 120 24.08 0.04 -1.60
#